data_AF-A0A7Y6EWM9-F1
#
_entry.id   AF-A0A7Y6EWM9-F1
#
_cell.length_a   1.000
_cell.length_b   1.000
_cell.length_c   1.000
_cell.angle_alpha   90.00
_cell.angle_beta   90.00
_cell.angle_gamma   90.00
#
_symmetry.space_group_name_H-M   'P 1'
#
loop_
_entity.id
_entity.type
_entity.pdbx_description
1 polymer ?
#
loop_
_entity_poly.entity_id
_entity_poly.type
_entity_poly.pdbx_seq_one_letter_code
_entity_poly.pdbx_strand_id
1 'polypeptide(L)' 'MISMNSTALLPNSLTANDIHAFTNIKLRTVYDLMNTNPENGGIPVFRIGRSLYSDKEEFITWWALAKERGRKNYSA' A
#
# COMPACT_ATOMS: atom_id res chain seq x y z
N MET A 1 21.39 10.68 3.33
CA MET A 1 20.85 9.44 2.74
C MET A 1 19.73 9.84 1.79
N ILE A 2 19.91 9.60 0.49
CA ILE A 2 18.96 10.04 -0.55
C ILE A 2 17.73 9.13 -0.48
N SER A 3 16.56 9.70 -0.17
CA SER A 3 15.27 9.01 -0.30
C SER A 3 14.90 8.96 -1.78
N MET A 4 15.25 7.87 -2.46
CA MET A 4 14.83 7.57 -3.84
C MET A 4 13.66 6.59 -3.79
N ASN A 5 12.49 7.03 -3.30
CA ASN A 5 11.27 6.25 -3.50
C ASN A 5 10.68 6.55 -4.89
N SER A 6 11.46 6.20 -5.92
CA SER A 6 10.99 6.19 -7.30
C SER A 6 10.09 4.97 -7.48
N THR A 7 8.80 5.18 -7.73
CA THR A 7 7.84 4.13 -8.10
C THR A 7 8.32 3.27 -9.28
N ALA A 8 9.24 3.77 -10.09
CA ALA A 8 9.92 3.05 -11.16
C ALA A 8 10.61 1.74 -10.71
N LEU A 9 11.11 1.68 -9.47
CA LEU A 9 11.84 0.52 -8.95
C LEU A 9 10.94 -0.55 -8.31
N LEU A 10 9.64 -0.27 -8.17
CA LEU A 10 8.70 -1.22 -7.61
C LEU A 10 8.43 -2.38 -8.60
N PRO A 11 8.39 -3.64 -8.11
CA PRO A 11 7.98 -4.78 -8.93
C PRO A 11 6.51 -4.64 -9.34
N ASN A 12 6.10 -5.34 -10.41
CA ASN A 12 4.73 -5.29 -10.93
C ASN A 12 3.70 -5.80 -9.91
N SER A 13 4.10 -6.72 -9.04
CA SER A 13 3.28 -7.19 -7.93
C SER A 13 4.03 -7.00 -6.62
N LEU A 14 3.38 -6.33 -5.68
CA LEU A 14 3.95 -5.95 -4.40
C LEU A 14 3.57 -6.94 -3.32
N THR A 15 4.57 -7.39 -2.56
CA THR A 15 4.36 -8.09 -1.29
C THR A 15 4.15 -7.09 -0.15
N ALA A 16 3.74 -7.59 1.02
CA ALA A 16 3.70 -6.79 2.23
C ALA A 16 5.07 -6.15 2.58
N ASN A 17 6.18 -6.84 2.27
CA ASN A 17 7.53 -6.32 2.50
C ASN A 17 7.87 -5.18 1.53
N ASP A 18 7.49 -5.29 0.25
CA ASP A 18 7.71 -4.22 -0.73
C ASP A 18 6.94 -2.97 -0.34
N ILE A 19 5.68 -3.13 0.08
CA ILE A 19 4.83 -2.03 0.55
C ILE A 19 5.41 -1.41 1.83
N HIS A 20 5.87 -2.23 2.79
CA HIS A 20 6.54 -1.75 3.99
C HIS A 20 7.79 -0.94 3.65
N ALA A 21 8.66 -1.45 2.78
CA ALA A 21 9.89 -0.77 2.36
C ALA A 21 9.59 0.56 1.66
N PHE A 22 8.54 0.60 0.81
CA PHE A 22 8.15 1.80 0.08
C PHE A 22 7.47 2.86 0.94
N THR A 23 6.58 2.46 1.85
CA THR A 23 5.73 3.40 2.63
C THR A 23 6.29 3.73 4.00
N ASN A 24 7.20 2.89 4.53
CA ASN A 24 7.62 2.87 5.92
C ASN A 24 6.48 2.64 6.94
N ILE A 25 5.31 2.17 6.50
CA ILE A 25 4.23 1.69 7.38
C ILE A 25 4.70 0.40 8.04
N LYS A 26 4.45 0.21 9.34
CA LYS A 26 4.81 -1.02 10.06
C LYS A 26 4.25 -2.24 9.32
N LEU A 27 5.09 -3.27 9.14
CA LEU A 27 4.71 -4.48 8.38
C LEU A 27 3.40 -5.11 8.87
N ARG A 28 3.15 -5.15 10.19
CA ARG A 28 1.87 -5.60 10.77
C ARG A 28 0.68 -4.79 10.24
N THR A 29 0.79 -3.47 10.23
CA THR A 29 -0.25 -2.57 9.71
C THR A 29 -0.44 -2.75 8.20
N VAL A 30 0.63 -3.04 7.45
CA VAL A 30 0.49 -3.41 6.03
C VAL A 30 -0.36 -4.66 5.88
N TYR A 31 -0.13 -5.71 6.68
CA TYR A 31 -0.99 -6.90 6.67
C TYR A 31 -2.43 -6.59 7.08
N ASP A 32 -2.66 -5.74 8.09
CA ASP A 32 -4.01 -5.35 8.48
C ASP A 32 -4.72 -4.63 7.31
N LEU A 33 -4.03 -3.72 6.63
CA LEU A 33 -4.55 -3.02 5.46
C LEU A 33 -4.81 -3.96 4.26
N MET A 34 -3.93 -4.92 4.01
CA MET A 34 -4.12 -5.94 2.95
C MET A 34 -5.25 -6.93 3.28
N ASN A 35 -5.61 -7.10 4.56
CA ASN A 35 -6.76 -7.93 4.95
C ASN A 35 -8.05 -7.12 5.12
N THR A 36 -7.98 -5.79 5.01
CA THR A 36 -9.15 -4.92 5.06
C THR A 36 -9.76 -4.78 3.67
N ASN A 37 -11.10 -4.76 3.58
CA ASN A 37 -11.78 -4.53 2.31
C ASN A 37 -11.37 -3.14 1.74
N PRO A 38 -11.00 -3.02 0.44
CA PRO A 38 -10.67 -1.74 -0.18
C PRO A 38 -11.73 -0.65 -0.04
N GLU A 39 -13.01 -1.01 -0.02
CA GLU A 39 -14.13 -0.08 0.21
C GLU A 39 -14.06 0.56 1.61
N ASN A 40 -13.49 -0.15 2.58
CA ASN A 40 -13.27 0.32 3.95
C ASN A 40 -11.86 0.89 4.16
N GLY A 41 -11.13 1.19 3.08
CA GLY A 41 -9.80 1.80 3.14
C GLY A 41 -8.63 0.80 3.16
N GLY A 42 -8.88 -0.50 2.94
CA GLY A 42 -7.82 -1.49 2.76
C GLY A 42 -7.07 -1.38 1.42
N ILE A 43 -5.94 -2.05 1.32
CA ILE A 43 -5.13 -2.12 0.08
C ILE A 43 -5.79 -3.10 -0.89
N PRO A 44 -5.99 -2.75 -2.18
CA PRO A 44 -6.42 -3.70 -3.21
C PRO A 44 -5.41 -4.85 -3.34
N VAL A 45 -5.86 -6.09 -3.21
CA VAL A 45 -4.98 -7.26 -3.22
C VAL A 45 -5.64 -8.44 -3.91
N PHE A 46 -4.79 -9.34 -4.43
CA PHE A 46 -5.17 -10.68 -4.85
C PHE A 46 -4.40 -11.73 -4.04
N ARG A 47 -4.98 -12.93 -3.93
CA ARG A 47 -4.37 -14.06 -3.23
C ARG A 47 -3.82 -15.09 -4.21
N ILE A 48 -2.62 -15.58 -3.93
CA ILE A 48 -2.08 -16.81 -4.52
C ILE A 48 -1.78 -17.76 -3.35
N GLY A 49 -2.66 -18.74 -3.16
CA GLY A 49 -2.63 -19.61 -1.97
C GLY A 49 -2.79 -18.80 -0.68
N ARG A 50 -1.80 -18.88 0.22
CA ARG A 50 -1.78 -18.12 1.49
C ARG A 50 -1.13 -16.74 1.37
N SER A 51 -0.49 -16.45 0.25
CA SER A 51 0.23 -15.20 0.04
C SER A 51 -0.70 -14.12 -0.52
N LEU A 52 -0.45 -12.88 -0.11
CA LEU A 52 -1.18 -11.68 -0.56
C LEU A 52 -0.23 -10.81 -1.40
N TYR A 53 -0.75 -10.33 -2.53
CA TYR A 53 -0.05 -9.44 -3.44
C TYR A 53 -0.96 -8.28 -3.83
N SER A 54 -0.38 -7.11 -4.10
CA SER A 54 -1.07 -5.99 -4.72
C SER A 54 -0.49 -5.75 -6.11
N ASP A 55 -1.31 -5.43 -7.10
CA ASP A 55 -0.79 -4.87 -8.34
C ASP A 55 -0.16 -3.49 -8.07
N LYS A 56 0.93 -3.18 -8.76
CA LYS A 56 1.68 -1.93 -8.60
C LYS A 56 0.84 -0.70 -8.91
N GLU A 57 0.12 -0.70 -10.02
CA GLU A 57 -0.62 0.47 -10.48
C GLU A 57 -1.85 0.72 -9.60
N GLU A 58 -2.52 -0.36 -9.18
CA GLU A 58 -3.61 -0.30 -8.20
C GLU A 58 -3.13 0.24 -6.85
N PHE A 59 -1.98 -0.25 -6.36
CA PHE A 59 -1.39 0.22 -5.12
C PHE A 59 -1.02 1.71 -5.17
N ILE A 60 -0.37 2.17 -6.24
CA ILE A 60 0.06 3.57 -6.37
C ILE A 60 -1.17 4.49 -6.37
N THR A 61 -2.23 4.09 -7.09
CA THR A 61 -3.50 4.83 -7.12
C THR A 61 -4.12 4.88 -5.73
N TRP A 62 -4.24 3.73 -5.07
CA TRP A 62 -4.75 3.63 -3.71
C TRP A 62 -3.94 4.50 -2.74
N TRP A 63 -2.61 4.50 -2.82
CA TRP A 63 -1.72 5.25 -1.94
C TRP A 63 -1.91 6.76 -2.07
N ALA A 64 -2.09 7.26 -3.30
CA ALA A 64 -2.40 8.67 -3.53
C ALA A 64 -3.72 9.07 -2.87
N LEU A 65 -4.77 8.25 -3.06
CA LEU A 65 -6.09 8.47 -2.47
C LEU A 65 -6.07 8.36 -0.93
N ALA A 66 -5.35 7.40 -0.38
CA ALA A 66 -5.22 7.19 1.07
C ALA A 66 -4.58 8.41 1.75
N LYS A 67 -3.51 8.98 1.16
CA LYS A 67 -2.89 10.22 1.65
C LYS A 67 -3.86 11.40 1.63
N GLU A 68 -4.65 11.54 0.57
CA GLU A 68 -5.61 12.63 0.43
C GLU A 68 -6.72 12.53 1.49
N ARG A 69 -7.29 11.33 1.69
CA ARG A 69 -8.27 11.06 2.75
C ARG A 69 -7.70 11.35 4.13
N GLY A 70 -6.48 10.88 4.39
CA GLY A 70 -5.77 11.13 5.65
C GLY A 70 -5.62 12.62 5.94
N ARG A 71 -5.20 13.43 4.96
CA ARG A 71 -5.06 14.89 5.12
C ARG A 71 -6.39 15.57 5.44
N LYS A 72 -7.48 15.21 4.74
CA LYS A 72 -8.81 15.79 4.99
C LYS A 72 -9.29 15.55 6.42
N ASN A 73 -9.01 14.37 6.97
CA ASN A 73 -9.43 14.02 8.34
C ASN A 73 -8.68 14.79 9.44
N TYR A 74 -7.55 15.44 9.14
CA TYR A 74 -6.81 16.30 10.08
C TYR A 74 -7.01 17.80 9.84
N SER A 75 -7.73 18.17 8.79
CA SER A 75 -8.08 19.56 8.45
C SER A 75 -9.51 19.94 8.83
N ALA A 76 -10.28 18.99 9.36
CA ALA A 76 -11.63 19.15 9.88
C ALA A 76 -11.59 19.10 11.42
#